data_AF-A0A7K0ZIG9-F1
#
_entry.id   AF-A0A7K0ZIG9-F1
#
_cell.length_a   1.000
_cell.length_b   1.000
_cell.length_c   1.000
_cell.angle_alpha   90.00
_cell.angle_beta   90.00
_cell.angle_gamma   90.00
#
_symmetry.space_group_name_H-M   'P 1'
#
loop_
_entity.id
_entity.type
_entity.pdbx_description
1 polymer ?
#
loop_
_entity_poly.entity_id
_entity_poly.type
_entity_poly.pdbx_seq_one_letter_code
_entity_poly.pdbx_strand_id
1 'polypeptide(L)'
;MDRWIADTQPTERFPIFTRGNADEVGPDPFTPLNWSLPWEQGVVPGTAWGWIHLGTFKEHEFLWTQPETYGSWGGYFYNQVSVGRVFGHRMPGLTADAIDVSFFGQNPAVPKYVEDPRDNDEECSAALGATFAGILGNSQQPMLDEFVAQVQAWVASRPDLAS
;
A
#
# COMPACT_ATOMS: atom_id res chain seq x y z
N MET A 1 26.38 16.20 0.70
CA MET A 1 25.07 16.22 0.03
C MET A 1 24.14 15.61 1.03
N ASP A 2 23.28 16.44 1.63
CA ASP A 2 22.59 16.06 2.88
C ASP A 2 21.29 15.29 2.60
N ARG A 3 20.88 15.22 1.32
CA ARG A 3 19.69 14.54 0.83
C ARG A 3 19.88 14.09 -0.62
N TRP A 4 19.36 12.91 -0.97
CA TRP A 4 19.29 12.42 -2.34
C TRP A 4 18.08 13.01 -3.08
N ILE A 5 18.20 13.20 -4.40
CA ILE A 5 17.21 13.93 -5.21
C ILE A 5 15.80 13.30 -5.18
N ALA A 6 15.73 11.98 -4.97
CA ALA A 6 14.51 11.20 -4.91
C ALA A 6 14.19 10.71 -3.49
N ASP A 7 14.69 11.41 -2.46
CA ASP A 7 14.32 11.10 -1.08
C ASP A 7 12.89 11.51 -0.81
N THR A 8 12.11 10.63 -0.19
CA THR A 8 10.74 10.88 0.25
C THR A 8 10.73 11.80 1.47
N GLN A 9 9.73 12.68 1.56
CA GLN A 9 9.42 13.40 2.80
C GLN A 9 8.29 12.65 3.51
N PRO A 10 8.50 12.12 4.72
CA PRO A 10 7.41 11.55 5.51
C PRO A 10 6.38 12.63 5.84
N THR A 11 5.10 12.24 5.82
CA THR A 11 4.03 13.14 6.24
C THR A 11 3.79 13.01 7.74
N GLU A 12 3.22 14.03 8.37
CA GLU A 12 2.87 13.99 9.80
C GLU A 12 1.92 12.82 10.10
N ARG A 13 1.03 12.50 9.14
CA ARG A 13 0.04 11.43 9.27
C ARG A 13 0.65 10.04 9.11
N PHE A 14 1.57 9.86 8.16
CA PHE A 14 2.19 8.56 7.89
C PHE A 14 3.73 8.61 7.97
N PRO A 15 4.31 8.78 9.18
CA PRO A 15 5.73 9.08 9.32
C PRO A 15 6.67 7.86 9.33
N ILE A 16 6.15 6.63 9.45
CA ILE A 16 7.00 5.45 9.75
C ILE A 16 7.18 4.60 8.50
N PHE A 17 8.43 4.43 8.10
CA PHE A 17 8.83 3.59 6.97
C PHE A 17 9.87 2.56 7.39
N THR A 18 9.95 1.45 6.66
CA THR A 18 10.88 0.37 6.96
C THR A 18 11.52 -0.23 5.72
N ARG A 19 12.75 -0.71 5.86
CA ARG A 19 13.38 -1.64 4.90
C ARG A 19 13.15 -3.12 5.21
N GLY A 20 12.44 -3.44 6.28
CA GLY A 20 12.01 -4.81 6.57
C GLY A 20 11.18 -5.36 5.40
N ASN A 21 11.61 -6.50 4.87
CA ASN A 21 11.05 -7.20 3.69
C ASN A 21 11.05 -6.36 2.39
N ALA A 22 11.65 -5.18 2.39
CA ALA A 22 11.66 -4.27 1.24
C ALA A 22 12.57 -4.79 0.11
N ASP A 23 13.57 -5.60 0.47
CA ASP A 23 14.50 -6.26 -0.42
C ASP A 23 13.86 -7.34 -1.30
N GLU A 24 12.69 -7.88 -0.91
CA GLU A 24 11.92 -8.82 -1.76
C GLU A 24 11.27 -8.12 -2.96
N VAL A 25 11.07 -6.80 -2.88
CA VAL A 25 10.43 -5.98 -3.92
C VAL A 25 11.46 -5.18 -4.70
N GLY A 26 12.36 -4.50 -3.99
CA GLY A 26 13.35 -3.60 -4.56
C GLY A 26 14.69 -3.73 -3.83
N PRO A 27 15.47 -4.80 -4.11
CA PRO A 27 16.75 -5.02 -3.44
C PRO A 27 17.81 -4.00 -3.85
N ASP A 28 17.77 -3.57 -5.10
CA ASP A 28 18.73 -2.65 -5.70
C ASP A 28 18.26 -1.19 -5.66
N PRO A 29 19.19 -0.21 -5.69
CA PRO A 29 18.82 1.20 -5.76
C PRO A 29 18.03 1.54 -7.04
N PHE A 30 16.94 2.26 -6.85
CA PHE A 30 16.19 2.90 -7.91
C PHE A 30 16.90 4.17 -8.39
N THR A 31 16.99 4.32 -9.71
CA THR A 31 17.46 5.57 -10.30
C THR A 31 16.44 6.68 -10.02
N PRO A 32 16.85 7.97 -10.00
CA PRO A 32 15.91 9.07 -9.78
C PRO A 32 14.73 9.05 -10.74
N LEU A 33 14.98 8.74 -12.02
CA LEU A 33 13.93 8.65 -13.03
C LEU A 33 12.97 7.48 -12.79
N ASN A 34 13.49 6.33 -12.33
CA ASN A 34 12.64 5.20 -11.98
C ASN A 34 11.75 5.52 -10.77
N TRP A 35 12.28 6.21 -9.77
CA TRP A 35 11.46 6.62 -8.64
C TRP A 35 10.41 7.68 -9.02
N SER A 36 10.84 8.78 -9.65
CA SER A 36 9.96 9.93 -9.88
C SER A 36 8.87 9.70 -10.92
N LEU A 37 9.06 8.75 -11.85
CA LEU A 37 8.12 8.49 -12.94
C LEU A 37 7.21 7.29 -12.64
N PRO A 38 7.61 6.02 -12.77
CA PRO A 38 6.68 4.90 -12.56
C PRO A 38 6.25 4.71 -11.10
N TRP A 39 7.11 4.97 -10.12
CA TRP A 39 6.75 4.77 -8.72
C TRP A 39 5.86 5.90 -8.18
N GLU A 40 6.35 7.14 -8.20
CA GLU A 40 5.60 8.27 -7.64
C GLU A 40 4.32 8.58 -8.43
N GLN A 41 4.31 8.41 -9.76
CA GLN A 41 3.12 8.72 -10.58
C GLN A 41 2.18 7.52 -10.75
N GLY A 42 2.66 6.29 -10.53
CA GLY A 42 1.92 5.07 -10.82
C GLY A 42 1.71 4.21 -9.59
N VAL A 43 2.78 3.58 -9.10
CA VAL A 43 2.70 2.55 -8.05
C VAL A 43 2.18 3.11 -6.73
N VAL A 44 2.69 4.25 -6.30
CA VAL A 44 2.30 4.93 -5.06
C VAL A 44 0.80 5.29 -5.06
N PRO A 45 0.29 6.10 -6.02
CA PRO A 45 -1.13 6.43 -6.04
C PRO A 45 -2.01 5.22 -6.33
N GLY A 46 -1.56 4.28 -7.16
CA GLY A 46 -2.27 3.02 -7.41
C GLY A 46 -2.45 2.18 -6.14
N THR A 47 -1.45 2.15 -5.28
CA THR A 47 -1.52 1.46 -3.98
C THR A 47 -2.45 2.19 -3.01
N ALA A 48 -2.48 3.52 -3.02
CA ALA A 48 -3.43 4.31 -2.23
C ALA A 48 -4.87 3.99 -2.66
N TRP A 49 -5.12 3.92 -3.96
CA TRP A 49 -6.39 3.44 -4.49
C TRP A 49 -6.71 2.01 -4.05
N GLY A 50 -5.73 1.10 -4.04
CA GLY A 50 -5.92 -0.25 -3.51
C GLY A 50 -6.44 -0.25 -2.07
N TRP A 51 -5.85 0.55 -1.20
CA TRP A 51 -6.29 0.73 0.19
C TRP A 51 -7.70 1.32 0.31
N ILE A 52 -8.05 2.28 -0.55
CA ILE A 52 -9.39 2.89 -0.60
C ILE A 52 -10.43 1.86 -1.06
N HIS A 53 -10.16 1.12 -2.14
CA HIS A 53 -11.07 0.10 -2.66
C HIS A 53 -11.23 -1.09 -1.70
N LEU A 54 -10.20 -1.40 -0.91
CA LEU A 54 -10.30 -2.37 0.17
C LEU A 54 -11.29 -1.92 1.26
N GLY A 55 -11.58 -0.61 1.34
CA GLY A 55 -12.43 0.03 2.34
C GLY A 55 -11.66 0.56 3.54
N THR A 56 -10.32 0.53 3.51
CA THR A 56 -9.51 0.89 4.67
C THR A 56 -9.42 2.40 4.88
N PHE A 57 -9.43 3.20 3.81
CA PHE A 57 -9.27 4.65 3.87
C PHE A 57 -10.25 5.37 2.95
N LYS A 58 -10.50 6.65 3.24
CA LYS A 58 -11.19 7.58 2.33
C LYS A 58 -10.17 8.33 1.48
N GLU A 59 -10.58 8.77 0.29
CA GLU A 59 -9.71 9.47 -0.66
C GLU A 59 -9.03 10.72 -0.06
N HIS A 60 -9.74 11.47 0.79
CA HIS A 60 -9.22 12.68 1.42
C HIS A 60 -8.21 12.42 2.56
N GLU A 61 -7.99 11.16 2.95
CA GLU A 61 -6.96 10.81 3.94
C GLU A 61 -5.54 10.79 3.33
N PHE A 62 -5.43 10.81 1.99
CA PHE A 62 -4.16 10.91 1.28
C PHE A 62 -3.96 12.30 0.69
N LEU A 63 -2.71 12.76 0.65
CA LEU A 63 -2.32 14.07 0.14
C LEU A 63 -2.21 14.12 -1.39
N TRP A 64 -2.08 12.97 -2.05
CA TRP A 64 -1.94 12.77 -3.51
C TRP A 64 -0.78 13.49 -4.22
N THR A 65 -0.15 14.44 -3.54
CA THR A 65 0.98 15.26 -3.98
C THR A 65 2.30 14.76 -3.38
N GLN A 66 2.24 13.76 -2.50
CA GLN A 66 3.37 13.16 -1.82
C GLN A 66 3.26 11.64 -1.80
N PRO A 67 4.39 10.91 -1.82
CA PRO A 67 4.35 9.45 -1.81
C PRO A 67 4.13 8.91 -0.39
N GLU A 68 2.86 8.66 -0.07
CA GLU A 68 2.45 8.22 1.26
C GLU A 68 2.36 6.70 1.43
N THR A 69 2.32 5.92 0.34
CA THR A 69 2.18 4.46 0.39
C THR A 69 3.50 3.70 0.26
N TYR A 70 4.54 4.34 -0.26
CA TYR A 70 5.92 3.83 -0.30
C TYR A 70 6.91 4.99 -0.23
N GLY A 71 8.12 4.72 0.24
CA GLY A 71 9.18 5.72 0.34
C GLY A 71 10.46 5.29 -0.36
N SER A 72 11.28 6.28 -0.70
CA SER A 72 12.65 6.09 -1.20
C SER A 72 13.60 6.94 -0.36
N TRP A 73 14.70 6.35 0.10
CA TRP A 73 15.82 7.09 0.69
C TRP A 73 17.16 6.58 0.18
N GLY A 74 18.01 7.48 -0.31
CA GLY A 74 19.29 7.12 -0.91
C GLY A 74 19.17 6.18 -2.13
N GLY A 75 18.01 6.19 -2.79
CA GLY A 75 17.66 5.28 -3.88
C GLY A 75 17.09 3.94 -3.44
N TYR A 76 17.04 3.62 -2.15
CA TYR A 76 16.46 2.36 -1.68
C TYR A 76 14.97 2.49 -1.40
N PHE A 77 14.21 1.44 -1.73
CA PHE A 77 12.78 1.33 -1.45
C PHE A 77 12.49 1.05 0.03
N TYR A 78 11.40 1.62 0.53
CA TYR A 78 10.91 1.46 1.88
C TYR A 78 9.40 1.23 1.88
N ASN A 79 8.97 0.24 2.65
CA ASN A 79 7.57 -0.02 2.96
C ASN A 79 7.02 1.04 3.90
N GLN A 80 5.78 1.49 3.66
CA GLN A 80 5.06 2.36 4.56
C GLN A 80 4.41 1.54 5.69
N VAL A 81 4.86 1.78 6.92
CA VAL A 81 4.37 1.07 8.11
C VAL A 81 3.12 1.74 8.67
N SER A 82 3.06 3.07 8.69
CA SER A 82 1.94 3.80 9.29
C SER A 82 0.61 3.45 8.63
N VAL A 83 0.56 3.40 7.29
CA VAL A 83 -0.65 2.99 6.54
C VAL A 83 -1.08 1.57 6.91
N GLY A 84 -0.13 0.63 6.99
CA GLY A 84 -0.43 -0.74 7.41
C GLY A 84 -0.97 -0.82 8.84
N ARG A 85 -0.46 -0.01 9.77
CA ARG A 85 -0.95 0.03 11.15
C ARG A 85 -2.39 0.53 11.25
N VAL A 86 -2.78 1.53 10.46
CA VAL A 86 -4.18 1.99 10.39
C VAL A 86 -5.09 0.88 9.83
N PHE A 87 -4.62 0.13 8.83
CA PHE A 87 -5.32 -1.08 8.39
C PHE A 87 -5.52 -2.08 9.54
N GLY A 88 -4.46 -2.35 10.31
CA GLY A 88 -4.54 -3.22 11.49
C GLY A 88 -5.50 -2.71 12.57
N HIS A 89 -5.62 -1.40 12.74
CA HIS A 89 -6.55 -0.77 13.68
C HIS A 89 -8.01 -0.87 13.22
N ARG A 90 -8.28 -0.65 11.93
CA ARG A 90 -9.63 -0.63 11.36
C ARG A 90 -10.17 -2.02 11.01
N MET A 91 -9.31 -3.01 10.77
CA MET A 91 -9.73 -4.36 10.38
C MET A 91 -10.33 -5.13 11.57
N PRO A 92 -11.61 -5.58 11.49
CA PRO A 92 -12.21 -6.36 12.57
C PRO A 92 -11.44 -7.65 12.87
N GLY A 93 -11.00 -7.80 14.13
CA GLY A 93 -10.25 -8.97 14.59
C GLY A 93 -8.74 -8.92 14.33
N LEU A 94 -8.22 -7.79 13.85
CA LEU A 94 -6.79 -7.52 13.72
C LEU A 94 -6.35 -6.41 14.68
N THR A 95 -5.04 -6.16 14.77
CA THR A 95 -4.45 -5.05 15.53
C THR A 95 -3.27 -4.45 14.78
N ALA A 96 -2.93 -3.20 15.07
CA ALA A 96 -1.72 -2.57 14.55
C ALA A 96 -0.43 -3.34 14.94
N ASP A 97 -0.38 -3.88 16.17
CA ASP A 97 0.75 -4.70 16.64
C ASP A 97 0.90 -6.00 15.81
N ALA A 98 -0.20 -6.60 15.36
CA ALA A 98 -0.15 -7.77 14.48
C ALA A 98 0.47 -7.43 13.11
N ILE A 99 0.28 -6.19 12.62
CA ILE A 99 0.94 -5.70 11.40
C ILE A 99 2.44 -5.54 11.64
N ASP A 100 2.85 -4.99 12.76
CA ASP A 100 4.28 -4.87 13.09
C ASP A 100 4.99 -6.23 13.12
N VAL A 101 4.34 -7.26 13.66
CA VAL A 101 4.90 -8.62 13.67
C VAL A 101 5.20 -9.13 12.26
N SER A 102 4.40 -8.76 11.25
CA SER A 102 4.63 -9.16 9.86
C SER A 102 5.87 -8.52 9.23
N PHE A 103 6.24 -7.30 9.65
CA PHE A 103 7.41 -6.59 9.13
C PHE A 103 8.68 -6.83 9.96
N PHE A 104 8.54 -7.03 11.28
CA PHE A 104 9.65 -6.93 12.22
C PHE A 104 9.80 -8.14 13.14
N GLY A 105 8.87 -9.11 13.07
CA GLY A 105 8.75 -10.15 14.09
C GLY A 105 8.48 -9.56 15.48
N GLN A 106 8.91 -10.25 16.54
CA GLN A 106 8.76 -9.79 17.92
C GLN A 106 9.89 -8.87 18.37
N ASN A 107 10.18 -7.81 17.59
CA ASN A 107 11.24 -6.86 17.90
C ASN A 107 10.76 -5.76 18.87
N PRO A 108 11.23 -5.71 20.13
CA PRO A 108 10.76 -4.73 21.12
C PRO A 108 11.25 -3.30 20.85
N ALA A 109 12.18 -3.10 19.91
CA ALA A 109 12.69 -1.78 19.55
C ALA A 109 11.76 -1.02 18.58
N VAL A 110 10.77 -1.69 18.00
CA VAL A 110 9.79 -1.06 17.11
C VAL A 110 8.91 -0.11 17.95
N PRO A 111 8.83 1.18 17.58
CA PRO A 111 7.94 2.11 18.28
C PRO A 111 6.50 1.62 18.22
N LYS A 112 5.85 1.51 19.37
CA LYS A 112 4.45 1.09 19.45
C LYS A 112 3.56 1.99 18.62
N TYR A 113 2.48 1.42 18.09
CA TYR A 113 1.43 2.21 17.48
C TYR A 113 0.85 3.20 18.51
N VAL A 114 0.72 4.45 18.09
CA VAL A 114 0.04 5.51 18.83
C VAL A 114 -1.16 5.89 17.99
N GLU A 115 -2.34 5.70 18.55
CA GLU A 115 -3.61 5.97 17.89
C GLU A 115 -3.75 7.46 17.56
N ASP A 116 -4.08 7.76 16.30
CA ASP A 116 -4.57 9.06 15.88
C ASP A 116 -6.11 9.06 15.96
N PRO A 117 -6.77 10.12 16.45
CA PRO A 117 -8.24 10.16 16.49
C PRO A 117 -8.91 9.88 15.14
N ARG A 118 -8.23 10.17 14.02
CA ARG A 118 -8.71 9.89 12.66
C ARG A 118 -8.75 8.40 12.35
N ASP A 119 -8.00 7.55 13.08
CA ASP A 119 -8.00 6.10 12.87
C ASP A 119 -9.34 5.45 13.25
N ASN A 120 -10.07 6.08 14.17
CA ASN A 120 -11.40 5.65 14.64
C ASN A 120 -12.50 6.03 13.65
N ASP A 121 -12.54 5.32 12.52
CA ASP A 121 -13.56 5.48 11.49
C ASP A 121 -14.38 4.18 11.37
N GLU A 122 -15.59 4.19 11.94
CA GLU A 122 -16.52 3.05 11.92
C GLU A 122 -16.98 2.70 10.51
N GLU A 123 -17.10 3.68 9.62
CA GLU A 123 -17.52 3.47 8.23
C GLU A 123 -16.44 2.72 7.45
N CYS A 124 -15.17 3.14 7.58
CA CYS A 124 -14.05 2.42 6.99
C CYS A 124 -13.91 1.01 7.58
N SER A 125 -14.06 0.87 8.90
CA SER A 125 -13.98 -0.43 9.57
C SER A 125 -15.07 -1.39 9.07
N ALA A 126 -16.30 -0.90 8.87
CA ALA A 126 -17.40 -1.66 8.32
C ALA A 126 -17.19 -2.02 6.83
N ALA A 127 -16.74 -1.07 6.01
CA ALA A 127 -16.43 -1.30 4.59
C ALA A 127 -15.32 -2.35 4.43
N LEU A 128 -14.25 -2.22 5.20
CA LEU A 128 -13.14 -3.17 5.22
C LEU A 128 -13.60 -4.58 5.65
N GLY A 129 -14.38 -4.66 6.73
CA GLY A 129 -14.98 -5.92 7.18
C GLY A 129 -15.87 -6.57 6.12
N ALA A 130 -16.67 -5.77 5.39
CA ALA A 130 -17.51 -6.26 4.29
C ALA A 130 -16.68 -6.81 3.12
N THR A 131 -15.58 -6.13 2.75
CA THR A 131 -14.67 -6.61 1.71
C THR A 131 -14.08 -7.97 2.07
N PHE A 132 -13.54 -8.12 3.29
CA PHE A 132 -12.97 -9.40 3.75
C PHE A 132 -14.03 -10.49 3.90
N ALA A 133 -15.22 -10.17 4.39
CA ALA A 133 -16.33 -11.11 4.43
C ALA A 133 -16.72 -11.58 3.02
N GLY A 134 -16.69 -10.69 2.03
CA GLY A 134 -16.93 -11.04 0.63
C GLY A 134 -15.87 -11.96 0.04
N ILE A 135 -14.58 -11.72 0.36
CA ILE A 135 -13.47 -12.59 -0.03
C ILE A 135 -13.64 -13.99 0.59
N LEU A 136 -13.82 -14.08 1.90
CA LEU A 136 -13.97 -15.35 2.62
C LEU A 136 -15.25 -16.10 2.24
N GLY A 137 -16.32 -15.37 1.94
CA GLY A 137 -17.61 -15.89 1.48
C GLY A 137 -17.67 -16.17 -0.02
N ASN A 138 -16.59 -15.91 -0.76
CA ASN A 138 -16.49 -16.07 -2.21
C ASN A 138 -17.54 -15.27 -3.02
N SER A 139 -18.07 -14.17 -2.47
CA SER A 139 -19.08 -13.36 -3.16
C SER A 139 -18.51 -12.55 -4.32
N GLN A 140 -17.19 -12.40 -4.37
CA GLN A 140 -16.47 -11.69 -5.43
C GLN A 140 -16.16 -12.55 -6.67
N GLN A 141 -16.44 -13.86 -6.64
CA GLN A 141 -16.14 -14.77 -7.75
C GLN A 141 -16.68 -14.30 -9.11
N PRO A 142 -17.93 -13.80 -9.24
CA PRO A 142 -18.44 -13.36 -10.54
C PRO A 142 -17.64 -12.20 -11.15
N MET A 143 -17.19 -11.26 -10.30
CA MET A 143 -16.34 -10.15 -10.74
C MET A 143 -14.97 -10.66 -11.24
N LEU A 144 -14.40 -11.65 -10.55
CA LEU A 144 -13.13 -12.27 -10.96
C LEU A 144 -13.28 -13.01 -12.30
N ASP A 145 -14.36 -13.75 -12.48
CA ASP A 145 -14.65 -14.45 -13.74
C ASP A 145 -14.78 -13.48 -14.92
N GLU A 146 -15.47 -12.35 -14.71
CA GLU A 146 -15.58 -11.29 -15.70
C GLU A 146 -14.21 -10.68 -16.04
N PHE A 147 -13.39 -10.38 -15.02
CA PHE A 147 -12.06 -9.83 -15.23
C PHE A 147 -11.16 -10.80 -16.00
N VAL A 148 -11.20 -12.10 -15.69
CA VAL A 148 -10.48 -13.13 -16.44
C VAL A 148 -10.91 -13.16 -17.90
N ALA A 149 -12.22 -13.10 -18.18
CA ALA A 149 -12.72 -13.06 -19.55
C ALA A 149 -12.25 -11.81 -20.30
N GLN A 150 -12.23 -10.64 -19.66
CA GLN A 150 -11.71 -9.40 -20.24
C GLN A 150 -10.22 -9.51 -20.58
N VAL A 151 -9.40 -10.03 -19.66
CA VAL A 151 -7.97 -10.24 -19.89
C VAL A 151 -7.73 -11.21 -21.04
N GLN A 152 -8.49 -12.31 -21.12
CA GLN A 152 -8.39 -13.26 -22.22
C GLN A 152 -8.74 -12.63 -23.57
N ALA A 153 -9.78 -11.78 -23.61
CA ALA A 153 -10.15 -11.05 -24.81
C ALA A 153 -9.04 -10.08 -25.26
N TRP A 154 -8.41 -9.37 -24.34
CA TRP A 154 -7.26 -8.52 -24.65
C TRP A 154 -6.07 -9.31 -25.16
N VAL A 155 -5.75 -10.45 -24.54
CA VAL A 155 -4.66 -11.33 -24.98
C VAL A 155 -4.88 -11.83 -26.40
N ALA A 156 -6.12 -12.20 -26.73
CA ALA A 156 -6.52 -12.68 -28.05
C ALA A 156 -6.54 -11.57 -29.13
N SER A 157 -6.74 -10.30 -28.73
CA SER A 157 -6.78 -9.16 -29.64
C SER A 157 -5.43 -8.46 -29.83
N ARG A 158 -4.35 -8.96 -29.20
CA ARG A 158 -3.01 -8.37 -29.37
C ARG A 158 -2.58 -8.45 -30.84
N PRO A 159 -2.04 -7.35 -31.41
CA PRO A 159 -1.52 -7.38 -32.76
C PRO A 159 -0.31 -8.33 -32.86
N ASP A 160 -0.21 -9.03 -33.98
CA ASP A 160 1.00 -9.77 -34.31
C ASP A 160 2.08 -8.78 -34.75
N LEU A 161 3.15 -8.70 -33.96
CA LEU A 161 4.29 -7.81 -34.22
C LEU A 161 5.42 -8.51 -35.01
N ALA A 162 5.21 -9.76 -35.45
CA ALA A 162 6.17 -10.50 -36.27
C ALA A 162 6.11 -10.17 -37.77
N SER A 163 5.25 -9.22 -38.18
CA SER A 163 5.12 -8.72 -39.55
C SER A 163 5.80 -7.38 -39.78
#